data_AF-A0A7V9R9Z0-F1
#
_entry.id   AF-A0A7V9R9Z0-F1
#
_cell.length_a   1.000
_cell.length_b   1.000
_cell.length_c   1.000
_cell.angle_alpha   90.00
_cell.angle_beta   90.00
_cell.angle_gamma   90.00
#
_symmetry.space_group_name_H-M   'P 1'
#
loop_
_entity.id
_entity.type
_entity.pdbx_description
1 polymer ?
#
loop_
_entity_poly.entity_id
_entity_poly.type
_entity_poly.pdbx_seq_one_letter_code
_entity_poly.pdbx_strand_id
1 'polypeptide(L)'
;MTAATPTASAAPPLWRNVRVLRFAFQAGFLLVVTLFLLYLWGNLTDNLERLGVRTDFRYLRQPAGFAVPDSDFRSSQSIFQALLVGAQNTAKVAFLGILLATVLGVIVGVARLSTNWLVRRTAALYVESLRNIPVLIIIIFWWAGVFLNLRPFDEGSDVLGILSLSNRGLALPWFQRSGGVGIFL
;
A
#
# COMPACT_ATOMS: atom_id res chain seq x y z
N MET A 1 76.38 27.02 -19.53
CA MET A 1 74.97 27.45 -19.62
C MET A 1 74.55 27.38 -21.08
N THR A 2 73.70 26.42 -21.44
CA THR A 2 72.96 26.42 -22.71
C THR A 2 71.54 25.96 -22.39
N ALA A 3 70.60 26.91 -22.48
CA ALA A 3 69.21 26.74 -22.09
C ALA A 3 68.49 25.81 -23.07
N ALA A 4 67.79 24.80 -22.53
CA ALA A 4 66.90 23.95 -23.30
C ALA A 4 65.63 24.74 -23.65
N THR A 5 65.35 24.88 -24.93
CA THR A 5 64.12 25.49 -25.46
C THR A 5 62.93 24.57 -25.17
N PRO A 6 61.82 25.05 -24.57
CA PRO A 6 60.66 24.21 -24.32
C PRO A 6 59.96 23.89 -25.65
N THR A 7 59.96 22.62 -26.05
CA THR A 7 59.17 22.13 -27.17
C THR A 7 57.67 22.27 -26.85
N ALA A 8 56.95 22.99 -27.70
CA ALA A 8 55.51 23.17 -27.60
C ALA A 8 54.77 21.82 -27.62
N SER A 9 53.97 21.56 -26.58
CA SER A 9 53.13 20.37 -26.48
C SER A 9 52.04 20.40 -27.56
N ALA A 10 52.18 19.57 -28.59
CA ALA A 10 51.16 19.41 -29.63
C ALA A 10 49.87 18.85 -29.01
N ALA A 11 48.73 19.51 -29.24
CA ALA A 11 47.43 19.05 -28.75
C ALA A 11 47.18 17.60 -29.22
N PRO A 12 46.75 16.69 -28.32
CA PRO A 12 46.54 15.30 -28.69
C PRO A 12 45.42 15.19 -29.73
N PRO A 13 45.56 14.31 -30.73
CA PRO A 13 44.57 14.17 -31.79
C PRO A 13 43.21 13.73 -31.23
N LEU A 14 42.12 14.12 -31.88
CA LEU A 14 40.74 13.99 -31.37
C LEU A 14 40.36 12.56 -30.95
N TRP A 15 40.85 11.55 -31.67
CA TRP A 15 40.65 10.12 -31.37
C TRP A 15 41.47 9.59 -30.18
N ARG A 16 42.50 10.32 -29.73
CA ARG A 16 43.28 10.00 -28.52
C ARG A 16 42.91 10.91 -27.34
N ASN A 17 42.02 11.88 -27.55
CA ASN A 17 41.57 12.77 -26.51
C ASN A 17 40.45 12.10 -25.68
N VAL A 18 40.79 11.72 -24.45
CA VAL A 18 39.87 11.04 -23.51
C VAL A 18 38.59 11.83 -23.27
N ARG A 19 38.63 13.17 -23.33
CA ARG A 19 37.43 14.02 -23.16
C ARG A 19 36.45 13.86 -24.31
N VAL A 20 36.94 13.75 -25.55
CA VAL A 20 36.12 13.57 -26.76
C VAL A 20 35.53 12.17 -26.80
N LEU A 21 36.32 11.13 -26.50
CA LEU A 21 35.83 9.75 -26.44
C LEU A 21 34.75 9.58 -25.36
N ARG A 22 34.93 10.16 -24.17
CA ARG A 22 33.91 10.11 -23.10
C ARG A 22 32.59 10.72 -23.55
N PHE A 23 32.62 11.88 -24.19
CA PHE A 23 31.42 12.52 -24.69
C PHE A 23 30.77 11.71 -25.82
N ALA A 24 31.56 11.14 -26.72
CA ALA A 24 31.06 10.28 -27.80
C ALA A 24 30.39 9.01 -27.27
N PHE A 25 30.99 8.32 -26.28
CA PHE A 25 30.38 7.15 -25.65
C PHE A 25 29.12 7.51 -24.85
N GLN A 26 29.10 8.64 -24.13
CA GLN A 26 27.91 9.11 -23.43
C GLN A 26 26.77 9.44 -24.41
N ALA A 27 27.07 10.15 -25.50
CA ALA A 27 26.10 10.47 -26.54
C ALA A 27 25.57 9.20 -27.23
N GLY A 28 26.46 8.26 -27.57
CA GLY A 28 26.08 6.97 -28.15
C GLY A 28 25.22 6.13 -27.21
N PHE A 29 25.58 6.07 -25.92
CA PHE A 29 24.77 5.38 -24.92
C PHE A 29 23.39 6.01 -24.77
N LEU A 30 23.30 7.34 -24.65
CA LEU A 30 22.03 8.05 -24.59
C LEU A 30 21.17 7.80 -25.83
N LEU A 31 21.78 7.80 -27.02
CA LEU A 31 21.09 7.49 -28.27
C LEU A 31 20.51 6.07 -28.24
N VAL A 32 21.31 5.08 -27.87
CA VAL A 32 20.87 3.68 -27.78
C VAL A 32 19.74 3.52 -26.77
N VAL A 33 19.88 4.08 -25.56
CA VAL A 33 18.84 4.04 -24.53
C VAL A 33 17.57 4.72 -25.02
N THR A 34 17.68 5.87 -25.69
CA THR A 34 16.52 6.60 -26.22
C THR A 34 15.80 5.78 -27.29
N LEU A 35 16.53 5.21 -28.25
CA LEU A 35 15.94 4.35 -29.28
C LEU A 35 15.31 3.10 -28.67
N PHE A 36 15.93 2.51 -27.66
CA PHE A 36 15.40 1.36 -26.95
C PHE A 36 14.11 1.70 -26.19
N LEU A 37 14.05 2.84 -25.49
CA LEU A 37 12.84 3.32 -24.83
C LEU A 37 11.72 3.63 -25.83
N LEU A 38 12.03 4.23 -26.97
CA LEU A 38 11.06 4.49 -28.04
C LEU A 38 10.50 3.19 -28.62
N TYR A 39 11.35 2.18 -28.82
CA TYR A 39 10.94 0.84 -29.24
C TYR A 39 10.01 0.19 -28.22
N LEU A 40 10.37 0.22 -26.92
CA LEU A 40 9.53 -0.31 -25.85
C LEU A 40 8.18 0.43 -25.75
N TRP A 41 8.20 1.75 -25.88
CA TRP A 41 6.99 2.57 -25.84
C TRP A 41 6.03 2.21 -26.97
N GLY A 42 6.53 2.17 -28.22
CA GLY A 42 5.73 1.77 -29.38
C GLY A 42 5.17 0.36 -29.23
N ASN A 43 6.00 -0.58 -28.80
CA ASN A 43 5.55 -1.95 -28.54
C ASN A 43 4.44 -2.00 -27.47
N LEU A 44 4.59 -1.26 -26.37
CA LEU A 44 3.58 -1.19 -25.31
C LEU A 44 2.28 -0.57 -25.81
N THR A 45 2.32 0.57 -26.50
CA THR A 45 1.12 1.24 -27.00
C THR A 45 0.39 0.35 -28.00
N ASP A 46 1.11 -0.29 -28.93
CA ASP A 46 0.50 -1.19 -29.93
C ASP A 46 -0.16 -2.39 -29.26
N ASN A 47 0.45 -2.96 -28.22
CA ASN A 47 -0.13 -4.08 -27.47
C ASN A 47 -1.36 -3.65 -26.67
N LEU A 48 -1.32 -2.48 -26.03
CA LEU A 48 -2.45 -1.97 -25.24
C LEU A 48 -3.65 -1.61 -26.13
N GLU A 49 -3.40 -1.03 -27.31
CA GLU A 49 -4.44 -0.75 -28.30
C GLU A 49 -5.10 -2.05 -28.80
N ARG A 50 -4.32 -3.10 -29.09
CA ARG A 50 -4.85 -4.43 -29.46
C ARG A 50 -5.70 -5.06 -28.38
N LEU A 51 -5.40 -4.79 -27.11
CA LEU A 51 -6.17 -5.25 -25.95
C LEU A 51 -7.38 -4.35 -25.63
N GLY A 52 -7.58 -3.26 -26.39
CA GLY A 52 -8.63 -2.27 -26.11
C GLY A 52 -8.41 -1.48 -24.81
N VAL A 53 -7.21 -1.55 -24.24
CA VAL A 53 -6.83 -0.84 -23.02
C VAL A 53 -6.37 0.56 -23.41
N ARG A 54 -7.21 1.55 -23.12
CA ARG A 54 -6.87 2.96 -23.38
C ARG A 54 -5.82 3.43 -22.38
N THR A 55 -4.74 4.04 -22.86
CA THR A 55 -3.60 4.52 -22.07
C THR A 55 -3.83 5.87 -21.39
N ASP A 56 -5.07 6.37 -21.36
CA ASP A 56 -5.42 7.70 -20.87
C ASP A 56 -5.97 7.69 -19.43
N PHE A 57 -5.82 8.82 -18.73
CA PHE A 57 -6.32 8.99 -17.36
C PHE A 57 -7.85 9.08 -17.26
N ARG A 58 -8.60 8.92 -18.36
CA ARG A 58 -10.07 8.95 -18.34
C ARG A 58 -10.64 7.79 -17.52
N TYR A 59 -9.93 6.66 -17.40
CA TYR A 59 -10.29 5.55 -16.51
C TYR A 59 -10.61 6.03 -15.08
N LEU A 60 -9.83 6.98 -14.55
CA LEU A 60 -10.05 7.51 -13.20
C LEU A 60 -11.42 8.20 -13.02
N ARG A 61 -12.03 8.69 -14.11
CA ARG A 61 -13.35 9.35 -14.10
C ARG A 61 -14.49 8.40 -14.45
N GLN A 62 -14.20 7.15 -14.80
CA GLN A 62 -15.23 6.16 -15.08
C GLN A 62 -15.93 5.75 -13.78
N PRO A 63 -17.22 5.36 -13.82
CA PRO A 63 -17.90 4.80 -12.66
C PRO A 63 -17.19 3.53 -12.17
N ALA A 64 -17.06 3.38 -10.85
CA ALA A 64 -16.35 2.26 -10.25
C ALA A 64 -17.08 0.93 -10.43
N GLY A 65 -18.42 0.93 -10.45
CA GLY A 65 -19.22 -0.28 -10.64
C GLY A 65 -19.30 -1.21 -9.42
N PHE A 66 -18.63 -0.86 -8.31
CA PHE A 66 -18.68 -1.57 -7.04
C PHE A 66 -18.91 -0.60 -5.87
N ALA A 67 -19.49 -1.09 -4.78
CA ALA A 67 -19.58 -0.34 -3.52
C ALA A 67 -18.37 -0.69 -2.64
N VAL A 68 -17.91 0.29 -1.84
CA VAL A 68 -16.86 0.06 -0.85
C VAL A 68 -17.54 -0.15 0.50
N PRO A 69 -17.41 -1.34 1.13
CA PRO A 69 -17.98 -1.59 2.45
C PRO A 69 -17.51 -0.56 3.49
N ASP A 70 -18.38 -0.22 4.44
CA ASP A 70 -18.08 0.71 5.54
C ASP A 70 -17.70 2.13 5.06
N SER A 71 -18.35 2.61 4.00
CA SER A 71 -18.19 3.97 3.49
C SER A 71 -19.45 4.47 2.78
N ASP A 72 -19.60 5.79 2.65
CA ASP A 72 -20.67 6.43 1.87
C ASP A 72 -20.43 6.36 0.34
N PHE A 73 -19.44 5.58 -0.09
CA PHE A 73 -19.09 5.42 -1.49
C PHE A 73 -20.15 4.61 -2.24
N ARG A 74 -20.65 5.18 -3.34
CA ARG A 74 -21.65 4.54 -4.20
C ARG A 74 -21.00 4.03 -5.49
N SER A 75 -21.51 2.94 -6.04
CA SER A 75 -21.00 2.32 -7.28
C SER A 75 -21.04 3.24 -8.52
N SER A 76 -21.87 4.28 -8.50
CA SER A 76 -21.95 5.31 -9.54
C SER A 76 -20.84 6.36 -9.46
N GLN A 77 -20.12 6.44 -8.33
CA GLN A 77 -19.01 7.37 -8.15
C GLN A 77 -17.77 6.91 -8.93
N SER A 78 -16.86 7.85 -9.17
CA SER A 78 -15.68 7.62 -10.00
C SER A 78 -14.64 6.70 -9.35
N ILE A 79 -13.84 6.01 -10.17
CA ILE A 79 -12.72 5.18 -9.70
C ILE A 79 -11.71 6.01 -8.89
N PHE A 80 -11.48 7.27 -9.26
CA PHE A 80 -10.64 8.19 -8.48
C PHE A 80 -11.13 8.34 -7.04
N GLN A 81 -12.44 8.53 -6.86
CA GLN A 81 -13.04 8.62 -5.54
C GLN A 81 -12.95 7.28 -4.79
N ALA A 82 -13.11 6.15 -5.48
CA ALA A 82 -12.93 4.82 -4.88
C ALA A 82 -11.50 4.62 -4.35
N LEU A 83 -10.48 5.05 -5.11
CA LEU A 83 -9.08 5.01 -4.69
C LEU A 83 -8.82 5.91 -3.48
N LEU A 84 -9.43 7.10 -3.44
CA LEU A 84 -9.29 8.02 -2.31
C LEU A 84 -9.91 7.44 -1.03
N VAL A 85 -11.12 6.86 -1.13
CA VAL A 85 -11.77 6.18 -0.01
C VAL A 85 -10.94 4.97 0.46
N GLY A 86 -10.44 4.15 -0.48
CA GLY A 86 -9.57 3.02 -0.17
C GLY A 86 -8.27 3.44 0.51
N ALA A 87 -7.66 4.54 0.07
CA ALA A 87 -6.47 5.10 0.70
C ALA A 87 -6.76 5.59 2.13
N GLN A 88 -7.89 6.26 2.35
CA GLN A 88 -8.31 6.70 3.68
C GLN A 88 -8.56 5.51 4.62
N ASN A 89 -9.24 4.47 4.15
CA ASN A 89 -9.51 3.27 4.96
C ASN A 89 -8.21 2.53 5.29
N THR A 90 -7.30 2.39 4.32
CA THR A 90 -5.98 1.79 4.55
C THR A 90 -5.19 2.59 5.58
N ALA A 91 -5.19 3.92 5.49
CA ALA A 91 -4.51 4.78 6.45
C ALA A 91 -5.10 4.65 7.86
N LYS A 92 -6.43 4.65 8.00
CA LYS A 92 -7.11 4.45 9.29
C LYS A 92 -6.75 3.10 9.93
N VAL A 93 -6.86 2.01 9.16
CA VAL A 93 -6.56 0.66 9.64
C VAL A 93 -5.08 0.51 9.97
N ALA A 94 -4.18 1.03 9.14
CA ALA A 94 -2.75 1.00 9.39
C ALA A 94 -2.38 1.78 10.66
N PHE A 95 -2.96 2.97 10.87
CA PHE A 95 -2.71 3.77 12.06
C PHE A 95 -3.13 3.06 13.35
N LEU A 96 -4.37 2.53 13.40
CA LEU A 96 -4.85 1.76 14.54
C LEU A 96 -4.04 0.47 14.74
N GLY A 97 -3.72 -0.22 13.66
CA GLY A 97 -2.92 -1.44 13.68
C GLY A 97 -1.51 -1.21 14.23
N ILE A 98 -0.82 -0.15 13.80
CA ILE A 98 0.51 0.22 14.30
C ILE A 98 0.45 0.55 15.80
N LEU A 99 -0.56 1.31 16.23
CA LEU A 99 -0.70 1.70 17.63
C LEU A 99 -0.89 0.45 18.52
N LEU A 100 -1.83 -0.43 18.17
CA LEU A 100 -2.09 -1.66 18.92
C LEU A 100 -0.91 -2.65 18.87
N ALA A 101 -0.30 -2.83 17.70
CA ALA A 101 0.86 -3.69 17.53
C ALA A 101 2.07 -3.19 18.32
N THR A 102 2.25 -1.87 18.44
CA THR A 102 3.33 -1.29 19.24
C THR A 102 3.12 -1.57 20.72
N VAL A 103 1.91 -1.34 21.24
CA VAL A 103 1.60 -1.62 22.65
C VAL A 103 1.80 -3.11 22.97
N LEU A 104 1.19 -4.00 22.19
CA LEU A 104 1.35 -5.45 22.38
C LEU A 104 2.80 -5.89 22.19
N GLY A 105 3.47 -5.39 21.16
CA GLY A 105 4.86 -5.72 20.85
C GLY A 105 5.82 -5.29 21.96
N VAL A 106 5.61 -4.12 22.57
CA VAL A 106 6.40 -3.66 23.72
C VAL A 106 6.14 -4.54 24.94
N ILE A 107 4.87 -4.84 25.27
CA ILE A 107 4.53 -5.70 26.42
C ILE A 107 5.18 -7.08 26.27
N VAL A 108 4.99 -7.72 25.13
CA VAL A 108 5.54 -9.06 24.86
C VAL A 108 7.07 -9.02 24.76
N GLY A 109 7.63 -7.95 24.17
CA GLY A 109 9.06 -7.71 24.09
C GLY A 109 9.72 -7.62 25.46
N VAL A 110 9.12 -6.85 26.38
CA VAL A 110 9.58 -6.76 27.79
C VAL A 110 9.39 -8.09 28.51
N ALA A 111 8.26 -8.77 28.32
CA ALA A 111 8.01 -10.09 28.93
C ALA A 111 9.08 -11.13 28.54
N ARG A 112 9.61 -11.05 27.32
CA ARG A 112 10.69 -11.93 26.85
C ARG A 112 12.03 -11.69 27.56
N LEU A 113 12.26 -10.52 28.12
CA LEU A 113 13.44 -10.19 28.93
C LEU A 113 13.26 -10.50 30.42
N SER A 114 12.07 -10.97 30.84
CA SER A 114 11.80 -11.30 32.23
C SER A 114 12.76 -12.38 32.74
N THR A 115 13.20 -12.21 33.99
CA THR A 115 13.97 -13.22 34.74
C THR A 115 13.14 -14.45 35.07
N ASN A 116 11.80 -14.33 35.05
CA ASN A 116 10.90 -15.46 35.24
C ASN A 116 10.90 -16.36 33.99
N TRP A 117 11.39 -17.59 34.16
CA TRP A 117 11.50 -18.57 33.08
C TRP A 117 10.16 -18.83 32.37
N LEU A 118 9.04 -18.89 33.12
CA LEU A 118 7.74 -19.18 32.54
C LEU A 118 7.28 -18.05 31.61
N VAL A 119 7.36 -16.81 32.08
CA VAL A 119 6.97 -15.61 31.31
C VAL A 119 7.81 -15.46 30.05
N ARG A 120 9.13 -15.65 30.18
CA ARG A 120 10.05 -15.60 29.04
C ARG A 120 9.73 -16.69 28.01
N ARG A 121 9.42 -17.90 28.45
CA ARG A 121 9.16 -19.03 27.55
C ARG A 121 7.80 -18.91 26.86
N THR A 122 6.76 -18.47 27.56
CA THR A 122 5.44 -18.24 26.96
C THR A 122 5.47 -17.09 25.96
N ALA A 123 6.16 -15.98 26.28
CA ALA A 123 6.35 -14.88 25.35
C ALA A 123 7.13 -15.32 24.08
N ALA A 124 8.18 -16.13 24.24
CA ALA A 124 8.92 -16.69 23.10
C ALA A 124 8.04 -17.58 22.23
N LEU A 125 7.29 -18.51 22.82
CA LEU A 125 6.34 -19.37 22.12
C LEU A 125 5.29 -18.58 21.34
N TYR A 126 4.72 -17.54 21.94
CA TYR A 126 3.74 -16.67 21.29
C TYR A 126 4.34 -15.99 20.05
N VAL A 127 5.52 -15.35 20.19
CA VAL A 127 6.18 -14.64 19.08
C VAL A 127 6.62 -15.60 17.98
N GLU A 128 7.24 -16.72 18.34
CA GLU A 128 7.71 -17.72 17.38
C GLU A 128 6.54 -18.32 16.60
N SER A 129 5.44 -18.66 17.27
CA SER A 129 4.25 -19.20 16.60
C SER A 129 3.67 -18.19 15.61
N LEU A 130 3.40 -16.95 16.04
CA LEU A 130 2.78 -15.94 15.17
C LEU A 130 3.65 -15.53 13.99
N ARG A 131 4.97 -15.54 14.15
CA ARG A 131 5.90 -15.21 13.04
C ARG A 131 6.09 -16.36 12.04
N ASN A 132 5.82 -17.60 12.45
CA ASN A 132 5.95 -18.79 11.60
C ASN A 132 4.64 -19.16 10.88
N ILE A 133 3.49 -18.70 11.37
CA ILE A 133 2.20 -18.95 10.71
C ILE A 133 2.06 -17.99 9.50
N PRO A 134 1.79 -18.51 8.29
CA PRO A 134 1.47 -17.68 7.13
C PRO A 134 0.31 -16.73 7.42
N VAL A 135 0.50 -15.44 7.15
CA VAL A 135 -0.52 -14.41 7.42
C VAL A 135 -1.86 -14.71 6.74
N LEU A 136 -1.84 -15.37 5.58
CA LEU A 136 -3.03 -15.78 4.87
C LEU A 136 -3.90 -16.75 5.70
N ILE A 137 -3.27 -17.69 6.41
CA ILE A 137 -4.00 -18.64 7.28
C ILE A 137 -4.69 -17.88 8.41
N ILE A 138 -4.01 -16.89 9.00
CA ILE A 138 -4.57 -16.04 10.05
C ILE A 138 -5.79 -15.29 9.51
N ILE A 139 -5.67 -14.65 8.35
CA ILE A 139 -6.77 -13.89 7.73
C ILE A 139 -7.97 -14.82 7.44
N ILE A 140 -7.75 -15.98 6.84
CA ILE A 140 -8.81 -16.94 6.52
C ILE A 140 -9.45 -17.51 7.79
N PHE A 141 -8.67 -17.84 8.82
CA PHE A 141 -9.20 -18.35 10.08
C PHE A 141 -10.12 -17.33 10.76
N TRP A 142 -9.70 -16.06 10.84
CA TRP A 142 -10.55 -15.01 11.40
C TRP A 142 -11.79 -14.79 10.53
N TRP A 143 -11.64 -14.72 9.20
CA TRP A 143 -12.75 -14.54 8.27
C TRP A 143 -13.78 -15.67 8.37
N ALA A 144 -13.34 -16.92 8.21
CA ALA A 144 -14.24 -18.07 8.17
C ALA A 144 -14.71 -18.50 9.57
N GLY A 145 -13.83 -18.47 10.57
CA GLY A 145 -14.11 -18.95 11.91
C GLY A 145 -14.84 -17.94 12.79
N VAL A 146 -14.57 -16.64 12.62
CA VAL A 146 -15.20 -15.59 13.43
C VAL A 146 -16.22 -14.84 12.61
N PHE A 147 -15.82 -14.17 11.52
CA PHE A 147 -16.71 -13.24 10.82
C PHE A 147 -17.91 -13.92 10.17
N LEU A 148 -17.79 -15.12 9.59
CA LEU A 148 -18.95 -15.83 9.02
C LEU A 148 -19.94 -16.34 10.08
N ASN A 149 -19.47 -16.61 11.31
CA ASN A 149 -20.32 -17.10 12.40
C ASN A 149 -21.01 -15.97 13.17
N LEU A 150 -20.55 -14.73 13.03
CA LEU A 150 -21.26 -13.57 13.54
C LEU A 150 -22.54 -13.37 12.72
N ARG A 151 -23.69 -13.30 13.39
CA ARG A 151 -24.97 -13.09 12.70
C ARG A 151 -24.95 -11.71 11.99
N PRO A 152 -25.58 -11.57 10.82
CA PRO A 152 -25.91 -10.25 10.27
C PRO A 152 -26.68 -9.44 11.31
N PHE A 153 -26.59 -8.10 11.26
CA PHE A 153 -27.39 -7.20 12.09
C PHE A 153 -28.89 -7.41 11.83
N ASP A 154 -29.48 -8.42 12.47
CA ASP A 154 -30.92 -8.50 12.71
C ASP A 154 -31.17 -7.93 14.10
N GLU A 155 -32.35 -7.32 14.28
CA GLU A 155 -32.83 -6.39 15.32
C GLU A 155 -32.70 -6.82 16.81
N GLY A 156 -31.86 -7.80 17.14
CA GLY A 156 -31.67 -8.30 18.50
C GLY A 156 -30.29 -8.86 18.81
N SER A 157 -29.24 -8.58 18.02
CA SER A 157 -27.86 -8.96 18.38
C SER A 157 -27.26 -8.00 19.42
N ASP A 158 -28.01 -7.79 20.50
CA ASP A 158 -27.63 -6.92 21.59
C ASP A 158 -26.89 -7.77 22.64
N VAL A 159 -25.57 -7.80 22.57
CA VAL A 159 -24.77 -8.60 23.51
C VAL A 159 -24.72 -7.91 24.89
N LEU A 160 -24.98 -6.59 24.95
CA LEU A 160 -24.80 -5.80 26.18
C LEU A 160 -25.59 -4.49 26.29
N GLY A 161 -26.61 -4.22 25.47
CA GLY A 161 -27.34 -2.95 25.42
C GLY A 161 -26.59 -1.80 24.71
N ILE A 162 -25.29 -1.99 24.50
CA ILE A 162 -24.32 -0.91 24.19
C ILE A 162 -23.38 -1.30 23.03
N LEU A 163 -23.26 -2.60 22.72
CA LEU A 163 -22.34 -3.10 21.68
C LEU A 163 -23.05 -4.14 20.81
N SER A 164 -23.30 -3.78 19.55
CA SER A 164 -23.82 -4.72 18.55
C SER A 164 -22.66 -5.22 17.69
N LEU A 165 -22.39 -6.53 17.77
CA LEU A 165 -21.32 -7.20 17.04
C LEU A 165 -21.92 -8.01 15.88
N SER A 166 -21.50 -7.72 14.65
CA SER A 166 -21.99 -8.41 13.45
C SER A 166 -20.86 -8.82 12.50
N ASN A 167 -21.17 -9.66 11.52
CA ASN A 167 -20.27 -10.01 10.43
C ASN A 167 -19.84 -8.82 9.54
N ARG A 168 -20.48 -7.66 9.71
CA ARG A 168 -20.10 -6.38 9.10
C ARG A 168 -19.23 -5.48 9.99
N GLY A 169 -18.96 -5.89 11.23
CA GLY A 169 -18.09 -5.17 12.16
C GLY A 169 -18.71 -4.90 13.53
N LEU A 170 -18.03 -4.06 14.31
CA LEU A 170 -18.49 -3.53 15.58
C LEU A 170 -19.32 -2.26 15.34
N ALA A 171 -20.62 -2.31 15.59
CA ALA A 171 -21.44 -1.10 15.63
C ALA A 171 -21.32 -0.47 17.02
N LEU A 172 -20.51 0.57 17.13
CA LEU A 172 -20.48 1.45 18.30
C LEU A 172 -21.60 2.48 18.12
N PRO A 173 -22.61 2.57 18.99
CA PRO A 173 -23.65 3.58 18.87
C PRO A 173 -23.04 4.98 18.92
N TRP A 174 -23.20 5.75 17.84
CA TRP A 174 -22.74 7.14 17.76
C TRP A 174 -23.93 8.08 17.93
N PHE A 175 -23.70 9.24 18.57
CA PHE A 175 -24.75 10.23 18.76
C PHE A 175 -25.11 10.86 17.41
N GLN A 176 -26.21 10.40 16.82
CA GLN A 176 -26.78 11.01 15.63
C GLN A 176 -27.88 11.97 16.06
N ARG A 177 -27.64 13.28 15.90
CA ARG A 177 -28.67 14.30 16.12
C ARG A 177 -29.67 14.21 14.98
N SER A 178 -30.69 13.36 15.12
CA SER A 178 -31.85 13.38 14.23
C SER A 178 -32.63 14.67 14.50
N GLY A 179 -32.43 15.68 13.65
CA GLY A 179 -33.28 16.86 13.65
C GLY A 179 -34.69 16.47 13.20
N GLY A 180 -35.61 16.38 14.16
CA GLY A 180 -37.03 16.15 13.89
C GLY A 180 -37.69 15.38 15.03
N VAL A 181 -38.20 16.11 16.03
CA VAL A 181 -39.24 15.56 16.93
C VAL A 181 -40.53 15.51 16.12
N GLY A 182 -40.72 14.41 15.38
CA GLY A 182 -42.01 14.06 14.81
C GLY A 182 -42.82 13.34 15.88
N ILE A 183 -43.80 14.04 16.44
CA ILE A 183 -44.83 13.41 17.28
C ILE A 183 -45.67 12.55 16.34
N PHE A 184 -45.47 11.22 16.37
CA PHE A 184 -46.41 10.29 15.77
C PHE A 184 -47.55 10.12 16.78
N LEU A 185 -48.69 10.73 16.45
CA LEU A 185 -50.02 10.31 16.93
C LEU A 185 -50.49 9.13 16.09
#